data_AF-A0A820JKC4-F1
#
_entry.id   AF-A0A820JKC4-F1
#
_cell.length_a   1.000
_cell.length_b   1.000
_cell.length_c   1.000
_cell.angle_alpha   90.00
_cell.angle_beta   90.00
_cell.angle_gamma   90.00
#
_symmetry.space_group_name_H-M   'P 1'
#
loop_
_entity.id
_entity.type
_entity.pdbx_description
1 polymer ?
#
loop_
_entity_poly.entity_id
_entity_poly.type
_entity_poly.pdbx_seq_one_letter_code
_entity_poly.pdbx_strand_id
1 'polypeptide(L)' 'MADAQLLDRLLTVIEQDILPKTQIGVTQGNKIFGAAILKKSDFTVVIAETNNEVENPLWHGEMH' A
#
# COMPACT_ATOMS: atom_id res chain seq x y z
N MET A 1 -22.93 2.04 -10.02
CA MET A 1 -21.85 2.57 -10.88
C MET A 1 -20.71 3.14 -10.04
N ALA A 2 -20.97 3.99 -9.05
CA ALA A 2 -19.93 4.51 -8.14
C ALA A 2 -19.17 3.40 -7.38
N ASP A 3 -19.86 2.37 -6.90
CA ASP A 3 -19.21 1.26 -6.16
C ASP A 3 -18.26 0.43 -7.02
N ALA A 4 -18.59 0.24 -8.30
CA ALA A 4 -17.72 -0.47 -9.25
C ALA A 4 -16.46 0.34 -9.57
N GLN A 5 -16.57 1.67 -9.69
CA GLN A 5 -15.43 2.57 -9.87
C GLN A 5 -14.52 2.59 -8.64
N LEU A 6 -15.11 2.62 -7.43
CA LEU A 6 -14.34 2.53 -6.20
C LEU A 6 -13.61 1.18 -6.11
N LEU A 7 -14.29 0.08 -6.39
CA LEU A 7 -13.67 -1.25 -6.37
C LEU A 7 -12.50 -1.35 -7.36
N ASP A 8 -12.71 -0.94 -8.60
CA ASP A 8 -11.66 -0.92 -9.64
C ASP A 8 -10.45 -0.08 -9.20
N ARG A 9 -10.72 1.07 -8.58
CA ARG A 9 -9.68 1.94 -8.05
C ARG A 9 -8.90 1.28 -6.91
N LEU A 10 -9.57 0.65 -5.96
CA LEU A 10 -8.93 -0.04 -4.83
C LEU A 10 -8.04 -1.20 -5.33
N LEU A 11 -8.53 -1.99 -6.28
CA LEU A 11 -7.75 -3.08 -6.87
C LEU A 11 -6.53 -2.56 -7.64
N THR A 12 -6.70 -1.48 -8.41
CA THR A 12 -5.60 -0.81 -9.12
C THR A 12 -4.54 -0.29 -8.17
N VAL A 13 -4.91 0.30 -7.01
CA VAL A 13 -3.94 0.75 -6.00
C VAL A 13 -3.14 -0.41 -5.42
N ILE A 14 -3.81 -1.53 -5.14
CA ILE A 14 -3.12 -2.71 -4.63
C ILE A 14 -2.06 -3.18 -5.65
N GLU A 15 -2.43 -3.28 -6.92
CA GLU A 15 -1.56 -3.83 -7.96
C GLU A 15 -0.42 -2.87 -8.35
N GLN A 16 -0.73 -1.58 -8.54
CA GLN A 16 0.20 -0.63 -9.15
C GLN A 16 1.01 0.17 -8.13
N ASP A 17 0.46 0.41 -6.93
CA ASP A 17 1.11 1.23 -5.91
C ASP A 17 1.69 0.38 -4.76
N ILE A 18 0.92 -0.56 -4.21
CA ILE A 18 1.32 -1.33 -3.01
C ILE A 18 2.21 -2.53 -3.36
N LEU A 19 1.84 -3.32 -4.37
CA LEU A 19 2.51 -4.59 -4.69
C LEU A 19 4.00 -4.40 -5.06
N PRO A 20 4.42 -3.42 -5.90
CA PRO A 20 5.82 -3.25 -6.24
C PRO A 20 6.69 -2.92 -5.02
N LYS A 21 6.20 -2.04 -4.13
CA LYS A 21 6.87 -1.71 -2.88
C LYS A 21 6.99 -2.92 -1.96
N THR A 22 5.89 -3.66 -1.80
CA THR A 22 5.86 -4.87 -0.96
C THR A 22 6.82 -5.93 -1.49
N GLN A 23 6.90 -6.12 -2.80
CA GLN A 23 7.83 -7.05 -3.41
C GLN A 23 9.28 -6.69 -3.07
N ILE A 24 9.64 -5.41 -3.15
CA ILE A 24 10.97 -4.91 -2.74
C ILE A 24 11.20 -5.16 -1.24
N GLY A 25 10.28 -4.74 -0.37
CA GLY A 25 10.41 -4.90 1.09
C GLY A 25 10.58 -6.37 1.50
N VAL A 26 9.83 -7.29 0.87
CA VAL A 26 9.94 -8.73 1.13
C VAL A 26 11.29 -9.28 0.68
N THR A 27 11.81 -8.85 -0.47
CA THR A 27 13.18 -9.25 -0.88
C THR A 27 14.27 -8.78 0.08
N GLN A 28 13.99 -7.74 0.88
CA GLN A 28 14.86 -7.23 1.93
C GLN A 28 14.65 -7.92 3.28
N GLY A 29 13.68 -8.83 3.39
CA GLY A 29 13.39 -9.60 4.60
C GLY A 29 12.20 -9.09 5.43
N ASN A 30 11.48 -8.07 4.96
CA ASN A 30 10.26 -7.59 5.63
C ASN A 30 9.06 -8.51 5.36
N LYS A 31 8.00 -8.40 6.18
CA LYS A 31 6.76 -9.18 5.98
C LYS A 31 5.94 -8.67 4.79
N ILE A 32 5.08 -9.55 4.27
CA ILE A 32 4.16 -9.28 3.17
C ILE A 32 2.96 -8.43 3.66
N PHE A 33 3.22 -7.17 4.01
CA PHE A 33 2.19 -6.19 4.38
C PHE A 33 2.47 -4.85 3.71
N GLY A 34 1.44 -4.27 3.09
CA GLY A 34 1.49 -2.94 2.51
C GLY A 34 0.14 -2.27 2.56
N ALA A 35 0.14 -0.95 2.50
CA ALA A 35 -1.04 -0.11 2.64
C ALA A 35 -0.92 1.15 1.78
N ALA A 36 -2.05 1.79 1.55
CA ALA A 36 -2.10 3.10 0.92
C ALA A 36 -3.19 3.96 1.54
N ILE A 37 -2.93 5.27 1.63
CA ILE A 37 -3.90 6.28 2.02
C ILE A 37 -4.37 6.98 0.74
N LEU A 38 -5.68 7.03 0.53
CA LEU A 38 -6.31 7.68 -0.61
C LEU A 38 -7.08 8.92 -0.15
N LYS A 39 -7.07 9.99 -0.97
CA LYS A 39 -7.97 11.12 -0.74
C LYS A 39 -9.42 10.69 -0.96
N LYS A 40 -10.29 10.97 0.00
CA LYS A 40 -11.71 10.60 -0.09
C LYS A 40 -12.46 11.27 -1.27
N SER A 41 -12.04 12.46 -1.68
CA SER A 41 -12.71 13.25 -2.73
C SER A 41 -12.55 12.68 -4.13
N ASP A 42 -11.39 12.08 -4.43
CA ASP A 42 -11.01 11.68 -5.79
C ASP A 42 -10.23 10.34 -5.86
N PHE A 43 -10.01 9.69 -4.72
CA PHE A 43 -9.26 8.45 -4.58
C PHE A 43 -7.82 8.49 -5.15
N THR A 44 -7.23 9.69 -5.23
CA THR A 44 -5.80 9.82 -5.53
C THR A 44 -4.97 9.27 -4.38
N VAL A 45 -3.86 8.58 -4.69
CA VAL A 45 -2.94 8.09 -3.66
C VAL A 45 -2.25 9.29 -3.03
N VAL A 46 -2.33 9.39 -1.71
CA VAL A 46 -1.53 10.33 -0.91
C VAL A 46 -0.17 9.69 -0.60
N ILE A 47 -0.21 8.46 -0.13
CA ILE A 47 0.98 7.65 0.17
C ILE A 47 0.64 6.17 0.01
N ALA A 48 1.63 5.37 -0.39
CA ALA A 48 1.58 3.92 -0.38
C ALA A 48 2.91 3.42 0.18
N GLU A 49 2.86 2.52 1.15
CA GLU A 49 4.05 1.98 1.82
C GLU A 49 3.93 0.49 2.14
N THR A 50 5.06 -0.09 2.54
CA THR A 50 5.18 -1.48 2.96
C THR A 50 5.84 -1.60 4.32
N ASN A 51 5.69 -2.75 4.96
CA ASN A 51 6.34 -3.08 6.22
C ASN A 51 7.86 -2.90 6.11
N ASN A 52 8.45 -2.29 7.15
CA ASN A 52 9.88 -2.08 7.30
C ASN A 52 10.36 -2.56 8.67
N GLU A 53 9.96 -3.79 9.04
CA GLU A 53 10.27 -4.35 10.34
C GLU A 53 11.74 -4.68 10.58
N VAL A 54 12.50 -4.90 9.50
CA VAL A 54 13.94 -5.15 9.57
C VAL A 54 14.68 -3.93 10.12
N GLU A 55 14.20 -2.72 9.81
CA GLU A 55 14.74 -1.48 10.39
C GLU A 55 14.19 -1.22 11.79
N ASN A 56 12.88 -1.38 11.98
CA ASN A 56 12.25 -1.26 13.29
C ASN A 56 11.02 -2.17 13.39
N PRO A 57 10.93 -3.07 14.39
CA PRO A 57 9.85 -4.04 14.50
C PRO A 57 8.45 -3.42 14.63
N LEU A 58 8.33 -2.12 14.94
CA LEU A 58 7.05 -1.40 15.01
C LEU A 58 6.63 -0.74 13.69
N TRP A 59 7.49 -0.74 12.68
CA TRP A 59 7.21 -0.08 11.40
C TRP A 59 6.43 -1.00 10.46
N HIS A 60 5.11 -0.99 10.69
CA HIS A 60 4.14 -1.61 9.81
C HIS A 60 3.95 -0.76 8.55
N GLY A 61 3.35 -1.34 7.49
CA GLY A 61 3.24 -0.68 6.19
C GLY A 61 2.38 0.60 6.13
N GLU A 62 1.78 1.00 7.25
CA GLU A 62 0.98 2.23 7.38
C GLU A 62 1.75 3.39 8.03
N MET A 63 2.95 3.14 8.55
CA MET A 63 3.63 4.07 9.48
C MET A 63 4.53 5.10 8.80
N HIS A 64 5.08 4.79 7.63
CA HIS A 64 6.20 5.52 7.06
C HIS A 64 5.86 6.29 5.78
#